data_AF-A0A7V4LSK7-F1
#
_entry.id   AF-A0A7V4LSK7-F1
#
_cell.length_a   1.000
_cell.length_b   1.000
_cell.length_c   1.000
_cell.angle_alpha   90.00
_cell.angle_beta   90.00
_cell.angle_gamma   90.00
#
_symmetry.space_group_name_H-M   'P 1'
#
loop_
_entity.id
_entity.type
_entity.pdbx_description
1 polymer ?
#
loop_
_entity_poly.entity_id
_entity_poly.type
_entity_poly.pdbx_seq_one_letter_code
_entity_poly.pdbx_strand_id
1 'polypeptide(L)'
;WVLAALVAGTLVVGNAQRSGGQTSAPAGTGGVQTVISAQARPARVDLSMELEARAAINRALDWLAARQNEDGSWSDPSFPALTGLPLWAFALSDHKDKARITDKAVKFILSCVQPDGGIYRQVPGKGGGLPNYNTAICMVALHLVNDPKLTPVVLKARKFVAAGQHFGGDVYEGGMGYDQTTGRPYTDLSSSVLAYEAMRLTQGAEDLRDASEKRVDLDWQAAQRFLARLQSTNAADTNNVGGFIYRPDESKAGIQTNVEGRVVFRAYGSMTYAGLLSLIYADVSRDDPRVRSAFDWAVRHWTLDENPGMGNEGLYYFYNVLTKALSAFGRDEIPVRGGAPVMWRRALVEKLIKLQKIDETTGHGYWANDNNRFWEGNNILVTAYSVIALQVALGR
;
A
#
# COMPACT_ATOMS: atom_id res chain seq x y z
N TRP A 1 1.50 18.41 12.85
CA TRP A 1 0.93 19.61 13.46
C TRP A 1 0.00 19.18 14.59
N VAL A 2 0.35 19.57 15.83
CA VAL A 2 -0.35 19.63 17.15
C VAL A 2 -1.16 18.38 17.62
N LEU A 3 -0.67 17.56 18.56
CA LEU A 3 -0.61 17.63 20.05
C LEU A 3 -1.97 17.44 20.77
N ALA A 4 -2.14 16.31 21.50
CA ALA A 4 -2.68 16.21 22.87
C ALA A 4 -2.89 14.74 23.31
N ALA A 5 -2.24 14.30 24.39
CA ALA A 5 -2.79 13.35 25.37
C ALA A 5 -1.84 13.23 26.59
N LEU A 6 -2.37 13.41 27.80
CA LEU A 6 -1.71 13.04 29.05
C LEU A 6 -2.77 12.67 30.11
N VAL A 7 -2.40 11.68 30.92
CA VAL A 7 -2.88 11.29 32.28
C VAL A 7 -3.73 10.01 32.40
N ALA A 8 -2.98 8.93 32.67
CA ALA A 8 -3.01 8.03 33.85
C ALA A 8 -4.17 7.02 34.10
N GLY A 9 -3.75 5.82 34.55
CA GLY A 9 -4.63 4.87 35.25
C GLY A 9 -4.09 3.44 35.36
N THR A 10 -3.25 3.20 36.37
CA THR A 10 -2.68 1.93 36.88
C THR A 10 -3.69 0.82 37.19
N LEU A 11 -3.30 -0.46 36.98
CA LEU A 11 -3.56 -1.63 37.87
C LEU A 11 -2.76 -2.86 37.36
N VAL A 12 -1.69 -3.25 38.06
CA VAL A 12 -1.55 -4.36 39.03
C VAL A 12 -1.44 -5.76 38.41
N VAL A 13 -0.29 -6.34 38.70
CA VAL A 13 0.26 -7.65 38.33
C VAL A 13 -0.31 -8.75 39.22
N GLY A 14 -0.59 -9.91 38.62
CA GLY A 14 -0.72 -11.19 39.31
C GLY A 14 0.09 -12.27 38.57
N ASN A 15 1.21 -12.68 39.16
CA ASN A 15 2.01 -13.83 38.75
C ASN A 15 1.55 -15.09 39.48
N ALA A 16 1.63 -16.26 38.80
CA ALA A 16 2.35 -17.47 39.24
C ALA A 16 1.85 -18.70 38.44
N GLN A 17 2.73 -19.33 37.64
CA GLN A 17 3.37 -20.65 37.90
C GLN A 17 2.43 -21.86 37.67
N ARG A 18 2.83 -23.05 37.17
CA ARG A 18 4.02 -23.65 36.53
C ARG A 18 3.61 -25.08 36.14
N SER A 19 4.48 -25.75 35.38
CA SER A 19 4.64 -27.22 35.22
C SER A 19 3.63 -27.92 34.30
N GLY A 20 3.99 -28.90 33.48
CA GLY A 20 5.24 -29.62 33.23
C GLY A 20 4.92 -30.83 32.32
N GLY A 21 5.94 -31.49 31.79
CA GLY A 21 5.81 -32.85 31.26
C GLY A 21 6.30 -33.05 29.82
N GLN A 22 7.57 -33.43 29.70
CA GLN A 22 8.15 -34.09 28.53
C GLN A 22 7.66 -35.54 28.44
N THR A 23 7.55 -36.10 27.24
CA THR A 23 8.00 -37.47 26.91
C THR A 23 8.20 -37.61 25.40
N SER A 24 9.12 -38.48 25.03
CA SER A 24 9.82 -38.57 23.74
C SER A 24 9.71 -39.97 23.09
N ALA A 25 9.62 -39.98 21.74
CA ALA A 25 10.19 -40.97 20.78
C ALA A 25 9.59 -42.42 20.75
N PRO A 26 9.73 -43.21 19.65
CA PRO A 26 10.77 -43.14 18.62
C PRO A 26 10.35 -43.31 17.14
N ALA A 27 11.38 -43.23 16.30
CA ALA A 27 11.43 -43.21 14.85
C ALA A 27 11.06 -44.55 14.18
N GLY A 28 10.37 -44.45 13.04
CA GLY A 28 10.20 -45.51 12.05
C GLY A 28 10.70 -45.04 10.69
N THR A 29 11.72 -45.71 10.17
CA THR A 29 12.30 -45.51 8.84
C THR A 29 11.41 -46.12 7.77
N GLY A 30 10.76 -45.29 6.95
CA GLY A 30 10.03 -45.70 5.75
C GLY A 30 10.40 -44.80 4.59
N GLY A 31 10.99 -45.37 3.54
CA GLY A 31 11.35 -44.64 2.33
C GLY A 31 10.10 -44.09 1.65
N VAL A 32 10.01 -42.76 1.55
CA VAL A 32 8.96 -42.09 0.79
C VAL A 32 9.57 -41.67 -0.54
N GLN A 33 9.13 -42.36 -1.61
CA GLN A 33 9.29 -41.89 -2.97
C GLN A 33 8.79 -40.45 -3.04
N THR A 34 9.68 -39.51 -3.35
CA THR A 34 9.30 -38.13 -3.62
C THR A 34 8.54 -38.10 -4.94
N VAL A 35 7.24 -38.32 -4.86
CA VAL A 35 6.31 -37.89 -5.90
C VAL A 35 6.48 -36.38 -5.96
N ILE A 36 7.05 -35.89 -7.06
CA ILE A 36 7.04 -34.47 -7.39
C ILE A 36 5.56 -34.11 -7.55
N SER A 37 4.94 -33.68 -6.47
CA SER A 37 3.61 -33.11 -6.50
C SER A 37 3.68 -31.91 -7.43
N ALA A 38 2.91 -31.94 -8.52
CA ALA A 38 2.63 -30.80 -9.35
C ALA A 38 2.40 -29.60 -8.43
N GLN A 39 3.17 -28.52 -8.64
CA GLN A 39 3.00 -27.26 -7.91
C GLN A 39 1.51 -26.93 -7.89
N ALA A 40 0.91 -27.02 -6.71
CA ALA A 40 -0.46 -26.58 -6.49
C ALA A 40 -0.53 -25.14 -7.00
N ARG A 41 -1.45 -24.87 -7.92
CA ARG A 41 -1.81 -23.49 -8.25
C ARG A 41 -2.04 -22.75 -6.92
N PRO A 42 -1.53 -21.51 -6.77
CA PRO A 42 -1.77 -20.73 -5.55
C PRO A 42 -3.26 -20.79 -5.25
N ALA A 43 -3.61 -20.98 -3.98
CA ALA A 43 -4.99 -21.17 -3.57
C ALA A 43 -5.75 -19.86 -3.84
N ARG A 44 -6.23 -19.74 -5.09
CA ARG A 44 -7.14 -18.70 -5.53
C ARG A 44 -8.34 -18.75 -4.61
N VAL A 45 -8.89 -17.57 -4.34
CA VAL A 45 -10.23 -17.47 -3.75
C VAL A 45 -11.16 -18.39 -4.57
N ASP A 46 -12.00 -19.17 -3.90
CA ASP A 46 -12.86 -20.13 -4.59
C ASP A 46 -13.79 -19.39 -5.58
N LEU A 47 -14.30 -20.12 -6.58
CA LEU A 47 -15.06 -19.51 -7.67
C LEU A 47 -16.27 -18.70 -7.17
N SER A 48 -16.95 -19.14 -6.11
CA SER A 48 -18.10 -18.40 -5.55
C SER A 48 -17.64 -17.04 -5.04
N MET A 49 -16.58 -17.02 -4.23
CA MET A 49 -16.01 -15.80 -3.68
C MET A 49 -15.45 -14.88 -4.77
N GLU A 50 -14.83 -15.45 -5.81
CA GLU A 50 -14.38 -14.67 -6.97
C GLU A 50 -15.54 -13.98 -7.69
N LEU A 51 -16.67 -14.68 -7.89
CA LEU A 51 -17.86 -14.11 -8.52
C LEU A 51 -18.50 -13.02 -7.66
N GLU A 52 -18.57 -13.21 -6.34
CA GLU A 52 -19.08 -12.19 -5.42
C GLU A 52 -18.20 -10.94 -5.40
N ALA A 53 -16.87 -11.12 -5.37
CA ALA A 53 -15.91 -10.02 -5.45
C ALA A 53 -16.05 -9.25 -6.76
N ARG A 54 -16.20 -9.95 -7.89
CA ARG A 54 -16.44 -9.34 -9.20
C ARG A 54 -17.75 -8.56 -9.24
N ALA A 55 -18.82 -9.08 -8.65
CA ALA A 55 -20.08 -8.37 -8.53
C ALA A 55 -19.93 -7.10 -7.68
N ALA A 56 -19.19 -7.15 -6.57
CA ALA A 56 -18.88 -5.99 -5.73
C ALA A 56 -18.04 -4.94 -6.48
N ILE A 57 -17.02 -5.37 -7.22
CA ILE A 57 -16.21 -4.50 -8.09
C ILE A 57 -17.11 -3.81 -9.13
N ASN A 58 -17.96 -4.56 -9.84
CA ASN A 58 -18.81 -4.00 -10.90
C ASN A 58 -19.77 -2.94 -10.35
N ARG A 59 -20.45 -3.22 -9.23
CA ARG A 59 -21.31 -2.24 -8.55
C ARG A 59 -20.57 -0.95 -8.19
N ALA A 60 -19.30 -1.07 -7.81
CA ALA A 60 -18.46 0.07 -7.46
C ALA A 60 -17.93 0.85 -8.65
N LEU A 61 -17.61 0.16 -9.74
CA LEU A 61 -17.28 0.82 -11.00
C LEU A 61 -18.49 1.57 -11.57
N ASP A 62 -19.69 1.00 -11.51
CA ASP A 62 -20.93 1.72 -11.87
C ASP A 62 -21.13 2.97 -11.00
N TRP A 63 -20.88 2.85 -9.68
CA TRP A 63 -20.95 3.97 -8.75
C TRP A 63 -19.97 5.09 -9.08
N LEU A 64 -18.70 4.74 -9.36
CA LEU A 64 -17.65 5.68 -9.77
C LEU A 64 -17.98 6.30 -11.13
N ALA A 65 -18.43 5.50 -12.10
CA ALA A 65 -18.79 5.97 -13.44
C ALA A 65 -19.87 7.06 -13.40
N ALA A 66 -20.87 6.90 -12.54
CA ALA A 66 -21.96 7.86 -12.34
C ALA A 66 -21.51 9.16 -11.63
N ARG A 67 -20.29 9.21 -11.08
CA ARG A 67 -19.74 10.34 -10.32
C ARG A 67 -18.49 10.95 -10.94
N GLN A 68 -18.18 10.59 -12.19
CA GLN A 68 -17.14 11.27 -12.96
C GLN A 68 -17.67 12.66 -13.36
N ASN A 69 -16.87 13.69 -13.08
CA ASN A 69 -17.19 15.05 -13.48
C ASN A 69 -17.16 15.20 -15.01
N GLU A 70 -17.76 16.28 -15.52
CA GLU A 70 -17.80 16.55 -16.96
C GLU A 70 -16.41 16.68 -17.59
N ASP A 71 -15.47 17.26 -16.85
CA ASP A 71 -14.06 17.43 -17.22
C ASP A 71 -13.25 16.13 -17.16
N GLY A 72 -13.84 15.05 -16.65
CA GLY A 72 -13.23 13.72 -16.51
C GLY A 72 -12.60 13.43 -15.16
N SER A 73 -12.53 14.42 -14.26
CA SER A 73 -12.00 14.24 -12.92
C SER A 73 -12.95 13.46 -12.01
N TRP A 74 -12.41 12.95 -10.91
CA TRP A 74 -13.18 12.60 -9.72
C TRP A 74 -12.68 13.38 -8.51
N SER A 75 -13.60 13.71 -7.60
CA SER A 75 -13.33 14.43 -6.36
C SER A 75 -12.67 15.80 -6.59
N ASP A 76 -11.75 16.23 -5.74
CA ASP A 76 -11.07 17.53 -5.84
C ASP A 76 -10.06 17.52 -7.01
N PRO A 77 -10.31 18.31 -8.07
CA PRO A 77 -9.45 18.37 -9.25
C PRO A 77 -8.07 19.00 -8.97
N SER A 78 -7.86 19.60 -7.80
CA SER A 78 -6.54 20.07 -7.36
C SER A 78 -5.57 18.93 -7.07
N PHE A 79 -6.05 17.68 -6.92
CA PHE A 79 -5.23 16.50 -6.63
C PHE A 79 -5.47 15.39 -7.66
N PRO A 80 -4.77 15.41 -8.81
CA PRO A 80 -4.96 14.45 -9.90
C PRO A 80 -4.91 12.96 -9.51
N ALA A 81 -4.23 12.59 -8.43
CA ALA A 81 -4.25 11.23 -7.88
C ALA A 81 -5.66 10.74 -7.55
N LEU A 82 -6.56 11.64 -7.12
CA LEU A 82 -7.97 11.29 -6.86
C LEU A 82 -8.72 10.88 -8.13
N THR A 83 -8.24 11.29 -9.30
CA THR A 83 -8.68 10.80 -10.62
C THR A 83 -7.87 9.58 -11.08
N GLY A 84 -6.57 9.55 -10.78
CA GLY A 84 -5.67 8.45 -11.11
C GLY A 84 -6.09 7.11 -10.48
N LEU A 85 -6.58 7.10 -9.24
CA LEU A 85 -7.02 5.86 -8.57
C LEU A 85 -8.26 5.23 -9.23
N PRO A 86 -9.36 5.95 -9.50
CA PRO A 86 -10.45 5.42 -10.33
C PRO A 86 -9.97 4.99 -11.73
N LEU A 87 -9.12 5.77 -12.40
CA LEU A 87 -8.58 5.39 -13.72
C LEU A 87 -7.84 4.04 -13.65
N TRP A 88 -7.01 3.83 -12.63
CA TRP A 88 -6.34 2.55 -12.38
C TRP A 88 -7.37 1.42 -12.29
N ALA A 89 -8.39 1.58 -11.44
CA ALA A 89 -9.43 0.56 -11.27
C ALA A 89 -10.15 0.23 -12.59
N PHE A 90 -10.50 1.24 -13.37
CA PHE A 90 -11.13 1.05 -14.70
C PHE A 90 -10.18 0.39 -15.71
N ALA A 91 -8.91 0.77 -15.72
CA ALA A 91 -7.90 0.20 -16.62
C ALA A 91 -7.75 -1.32 -16.42
N LEU A 92 -7.89 -1.82 -15.20
CA LEU A 92 -7.86 -3.25 -14.84
C LEU A 92 -9.23 -3.96 -14.91
N SER A 93 -10.25 -3.29 -15.43
CA SER A 93 -11.61 -3.81 -15.52
C SER A 93 -12.04 -4.12 -16.95
N ASP A 94 -13.16 -4.83 -17.06
CA ASP A 94 -13.87 -5.14 -18.30
C ASP A 94 -15.19 -4.34 -18.39
N HIS A 95 -15.25 -3.18 -17.72
CA HIS A 95 -16.47 -2.36 -17.62
C HIS A 95 -16.98 -1.92 -19.00
N LYS A 96 -18.30 -2.00 -19.23
CA LYS A 96 -18.93 -1.72 -20.54
C LYS A 96 -18.59 -0.34 -21.12
N ASP A 97 -18.52 0.68 -20.25
CA ASP A 97 -18.23 2.06 -20.63
C ASP A 97 -16.76 2.44 -20.44
N LYS A 98 -15.86 1.46 -20.28
CA LYS A 98 -14.44 1.67 -19.95
C LYS A 98 -13.80 2.72 -20.84
N ALA A 99 -13.85 2.56 -22.17
CA ALA A 99 -13.21 3.48 -23.11
C ALA A 99 -13.63 4.95 -22.88
N ARG A 100 -14.94 5.22 -22.82
CA ARG A 100 -15.47 6.58 -22.60
C ARG A 100 -15.01 7.16 -21.26
N ILE A 101 -14.99 6.35 -20.20
CA ILE A 101 -14.62 6.78 -18.85
C ILE A 101 -13.11 7.05 -18.77
N THR A 102 -12.30 6.13 -19.29
CA THR A 102 -10.85 6.24 -19.29
C THR A 102 -10.37 7.40 -20.16
N ASP A 103 -10.98 7.63 -21.33
CA ASP A 103 -10.59 8.74 -22.22
C ASP A 103 -10.76 10.10 -21.56
N LYS A 104 -11.88 10.31 -20.85
CA LYS A 104 -12.12 11.54 -20.08
C LYS A 104 -11.11 11.71 -18.94
N ALA A 105 -10.86 10.65 -18.17
CA ALA A 105 -9.92 10.69 -17.06
C ALA A 105 -8.48 10.93 -17.53
N VAL A 106 -8.06 10.26 -18.61
CA VAL A 106 -6.76 10.48 -19.26
C VAL A 106 -6.64 11.92 -19.71
N LYS A 107 -7.65 12.48 -20.40
CA LYS A 107 -7.65 13.88 -20.82
C LYS A 107 -7.48 14.84 -19.64
N PHE A 108 -8.19 14.61 -18.52
CA PHE A 108 -8.02 15.39 -17.31
C PHE A 108 -6.59 15.30 -16.75
N ILE A 109 -6.07 14.08 -16.57
CA ILE A 109 -4.72 13.86 -16.02
C ILE A 109 -3.65 14.50 -16.92
N LEU A 110 -3.77 14.39 -18.25
CA LEU A 110 -2.86 15.03 -19.20
C LEU A 110 -2.88 16.55 -19.10
N SER A 111 -4.01 17.16 -18.74
CA SER A 111 -4.09 18.61 -18.47
C SER A 111 -3.35 19.06 -17.20
N CYS A 112 -2.90 18.11 -16.38
CA CYS A 112 -2.15 18.35 -15.15
C CYS A 112 -0.64 18.09 -15.31
N VAL A 113 -0.19 17.69 -16.50
CA VAL A 113 1.24 17.45 -16.80
C VAL A 113 1.98 18.78 -16.77
N GLN A 114 3.08 18.81 -16.03
CA GLN A 114 3.97 19.94 -15.88
C GLN A 114 5.16 19.87 -16.88
N PRO A 115 5.84 20.98 -17.15
CA PRO A 115 6.99 20.99 -18.07
C PRO A 115 8.14 20.06 -17.66
N ASP A 116 8.31 19.80 -16.36
CA ASP A 116 9.33 18.91 -15.80
C ASP A 116 8.95 17.42 -15.84
N GLY A 117 7.73 17.11 -16.31
CA GLY A 117 7.19 15.75 -16.38
C GLY A 117 6.36 15.33 -15.16
N GLY A 118 6.30 16.15 -14.11
CA GLY A 118 5.40 15.92 -12.98
C GLY A 118 3.94 16.00 -13.39
N ILE A 119 3.06 15.31 -12.67
CA ILE A 119 1.61 15.34 -12.91
C ILE A 119 0.94 15.80 -11.63
N TYR A 120 0.64 17.09 -11.54
CA TYR A 120 0.04 17.70 -10.35
C TYR A 120 -0.57 19.07 -10.69
N ARG A 121 -1.37 19.62 -9.78
CA ARG A 121 -1.76 21.03 -9.82
C ARG A 121 -1.02 21.78 -8.74
N GLN A 122 -0.61 23.01 -9.05
CA GLN A 122 -0.02 23.91 -8.06
C GLN A 122 -1.12 24.31 -7.08
N VAL A 123 -0.96 23.95 -5.81
CA VAL A 123 -1.84 24.39 -4.73
C VAL A 123 -1.02 25.28 -3.81
N PRO A 124 -1.44 26.52 -3.53
CA PRO A 124 -0.70 27.41 -2.65
C PRO A 124 -0.49 26.82 -1.26
N GLY A 125 0.71 26.97 -0.70
CA GLY A 125 1.07 26.49 0.63
C GLY A 125 2.25 25.52 0.64
N LYS A 126 2.84 25.29 1.82
CA LYS A 126 4.00 24.38 1.96
C LYS A 126 3.57 22.93 1.74
N GLY A 127 4.16 22.25 0.76
CA GLY A 127 3.74 20.91 0.35
C GLY A 127 2.39 20.87 -0.38
N GLY A 128 1.88 22.03 -0.79
CA GLY A 128 0.64 22.15 -1.52
C GLY A 128 0.74 21.46 -2.88
N GLY A 129 -0.24 20.61 -3.19
CA GLY A 129 -0.35 19.91 -4.47
C GLY A 129 0.29 18.53 -4.51
N LEU A 130 0.94 18.08 -3.41
CA LEU A 130 1.51 16.74 -3.24
C LEU A 130 2.15 16.16 -4.53
N PRO A 131 3.11 16.85 -5.19
CA PRO A 131 3.58 16.50 -6.53
C PRO A 131 4.01 15.04 -6.71
N ASN A 132 4.77 14.49 -5.75
CA ASN A 132 5.22 13.09 -5.83
C ASN A 132 4.04 12.10 -5.80
N TYR A 133 3.09 12.28 -4.88
CA TYR A 133 1.89 11.42 -4.78
C TYR A 133 1.07 11.44 -6.07
N ASN A 134 0.77 12.64 -6.56
CA ASN A 134 -0.02 12.81 -7.78
C ASN A 134 0.70 12.19 -8.98
N THR A 135 1.99 12.46 -9.13
CA THR A 135 2.76 11.93 -10.25
C THR A 135 2.86 10.41 -10.21
N ALA A 136 3.22 9.82 -9.07
CA ALA A 136 3.39 8.37 -8.93
C ALA A 136 2.09 7.61 -9.26
N ILE A 137 0.96 8.04 -8.69
CA ILE A 137 -0.35 7.40 -8.92
C ILE A 137 -0.81 7.59 -10.36
N CYS A 138 -0.78 8.83 -10.88
CA CYS A 138 -1.23 9.10 -12.25
C CYS A 138 -0.38 8.39 -13.29
N MET A 139 0.94 8.29 -13.08
CA MET A 139 1.84 7.59 -13.98
C MET A 139 1.49 6.11 -14.12
N VAL A 140 1.19 5.42 -13.01
CA VAL A 140 0.73 4.02 -13.07
C VAL A 140 -0.60 3.93 -13.79
N ALA A 141 -1.56 4.79 -13.45
CA ALA A 141 -2.87 4.78 -14.07
C ALA A 141 -2.79 4.96 -15.60
N LEU A 142 -1.97 5.91 -16.09
CA LEU A 142 -1.71 6.12 -17.52
C LEU A 142 -1.02 4.92 -18.17
N HIS A 143 -0.07 4.29 -17.48
CA HIS A 143 0.61 3.10 -17.99
C HIS A 143 -0.36 1.91 -18.17
N LEU A 144 -1.26 1.70 -17.20
CA LEU A 144 -2.24 0.62 -17.22
C LEU A 144 -3.32 0.78 -18.30
N VAL A 145 -3.57 2.00 -18.80
CA VAL A 145 -4.44 2.21 -19.98
C VAL A 145 -3.88 1.50 -21.22
N ASN A 146 -2.57 1.28 -21.27
CA ASN A 146 -1.89 0.56 -22.35
C ASN A 146 -2.10 1.19 -23.74
N ASP A 147 -2.19 2.52 -23.79
CA ASP A 147 -2.13 3.29 -25.05
C ASP A 147 -0.69 3.75 -25.29
N PRO A 148 -0.03 3.31 -26.39
CA PRO A 148 1.34 3.71 -26.73
C PRO A 148 1.54 5.23 -26.78
N LYS A 149 0.51 6.02 -27.06
CA LYS A 149 0.58 7.49 -27.08
C LYS A 149 0.85 8.10 -25.70
N LEU A 150 0.58 7.37 -24.62
CA LEU A 150 0.84 7.81 -23.25
C LEU A 150 2.28 7.51 -22.79
N THR A 151 3.00 6.64 -23.51
CA THR A 151 4.38 6.24 -23.17
C THR A 151 5.31 7.42 -22.94
N PRO A 152 5.36 8.47 -23.80
CA PRO A 152 6.24 9.61 -23.57
C PRO A 152 5.92 10.38 -22.27
N VAL A 153 4.64 10.43 -21.87
CA VAL A 153 4.22 11.06 -20.61
C VAL A 153 4.67 10.21 -19.42
N VAL A 154 4.49 8.89 -19.50
CA VAL A 154 4.97 7.95 -18.47
C VAL A 154 6.48 8.05 -18.30
N LEU A 155 7.25 8.06 -19.38
CA LEU A 155 8.72 8.17 -19.33
C LEU A 155 9.22 9.50 -18.72
N LYS A 156 8.49 10.61 -18.94
CA LYS A 156 8.77 11.91 -18.31
C LYS A 156 8.38 11.91 -16.83
N ALA A 157 7.24 11.34 -16.47
CA ALA A 157 6.81 11.19 -15.09
C ALA A 157 7.78 10.30 -14.29
N ARG A 158 8.32 9.24 -14.89
CA ARG A 158 9.39 8.41 -14.28
C ARG A 158 10.62 9.25 -13.97
N LYS A 159 11.04 10.11 -14.91
CA LYS A 159 12.16 11.04 -14.70
C LYS A 159 11.89 12.01 -13.55
N PHE A 160 10.69 12.58 -13.49
CA PHE A 160 10.29 13.46 -12.39
C PHE A 160 10.35 12.74 -11.04
N VAL A 161 9.75 11.55 -10.93
CA VAL A 161 9.75 10.76 -9.69
C VAL A 161 11.18 10.39 -9.29
N ALA A 162 12.00 9.89 -10.23
CA ALA A 162 13.38 9.51 -9.92
C ALA A 162 14.25 10.69 -9.44
N ALA A 163 14.06 11.88 -10.02
CA ALA A 163 14.75 13.09 -9.60
C ALA A 163 14.37 13.55 -8.18
N GLY A 164 13.24 13.05 -7.64
CA GLY A 164 12.75 13.41 -6.31
C GLY A 164 13.29 12.59 -5.16
N GLN A 165 14.15 11.61 -5.43
CA GLN A 165 14.80 10.85 -4.38
C GLN A 165 15.79 11.73 -3.62
N HIS A 166 15.75 11.67 -2.29
CA HIS A 166 16.56 12.56 -1.44
C HIS A 166 17.98 12.02 -1.26
N PHE A 167 18.98 12.87 -1.49
CA PHE A 167 20.41 12.55 -1.33
C PHE A 167 21.16 13.56 -0.44
N GLY A 168 20.48 14.13 0.55
CA GLY A 168 21.03 15.20 1.40
C GLY A 168 22.07 14.78 2.45
N GLY A 169 22.46 13.50 2.52
CA GLY A 169 23.42 13.02 3.52
C GLY A 169 22.88 12.97 4.96
N ASP A 170 21.56 12.99 5.13
CA ASP A 170 20.87 13.01 6.42
C ASP A 170 20.07 11.72 6.66
N VAL A 171 19.30 11.68 7.76
CA VAL A 171 18.48 10.51 8.13
C VAL A 171 17.38 10.18 7.13
N TYR A 172 17.04 11.10 6.24
CA TYR A 172 16.00 10.96 5.21
C TYR A 172 16.55 10.44 3.88
N GLU A 173 17.88 10.31 3.72
CA GLU A 173 18.55 9.90 2.48
C GLU A 173 18.00 8.57 1.95
N GLY A 174 17.65 8.56 0.67
CA GLY A 174 17.14 7.42 -0.08
C GLY A 174 15.62 7.32 -0.12
N GLY A 175 14.92 8.06 0.75
CA GLY A 175 13.47 8.15 0.73
C GLY A 175 12.95 9.14 -0.30
N MET A 176 11.62 9.22 -0.37
CA MET A 176 10.87 10.15 -1.22
C MET A 176 10.06 11.10 -0.35
N GLY A 177 10.03 12.37 -0.72
CA GLY A 177 9.18 13.39 -0.10
C GLY A 177 7.96 13.73 -0.97
N TYR A 178 7.21 14.75 -0.56
CA TYR A 178 6.06 15.23 -1.33
C TYR A 178 6.44 16.23 -2.43
N ASP A 179 7.37 17.14 -2.14
CA ASP A 179 7.75 18.28 -2.98
C ASP A 179 9.27 18.52 -2.92
N GLN A 180 9.90 18.37 -4.08
CA GLN A 180 11.34 18.55 -4.30
C GLN A 180 11.81 19.99 -4.07
N THR A 181 10.92 20.98 -4.28
CA THR A 181 11.25 22.40 -4.34
C THR A 181 11.28 23.07 -2.96
N THR A 182 10.73 22.45 -1.92
CA THR A 182 10.67 23.06 -0.59
C THR A 182 11.99 23.05 0.18
N GLY A 183 13.01 22.33 -0.31
CA GLY A 183 14.32 22.23 0.32
C GLY A 183 14.31 21.60 1.72
N ARG A 184 13.18 21.01 2.14
CA ARG A 184 13.06 20.32 3.43
C ARG A 184 13.64 18.91 3.31
N PRO A 185 14.41 18.44 4.29
CA PRO A 185 14.72 17.03 4.42
C PRO A 185 13.50 16.34 5.03
N TYR A 186 12.53 15.96 4.21
CA TYR A 186 11.32 15.29 4.65
C TYR A 186 10.92 14.19 3.67
N THR A 187 11.52 13.03 3.84
CA THR A 187 11.05 11.81 3.19
C THR A 187 10.20 11.02 4.16
N ASP A 188 9.22 10.29 3.66
CA ASP A 188 8.42 9.36 4.44
C ASP A 188 8.11 8.08 3.69
N LEU A 189 7.74 7.06 4.44
CA LEU A 189 7.48 5.74 3.88
C LEU A 189 6.26 5.72 2.97
N SER A 190 5.25 6.55 3.20
CA SER A 190 4.04 6.56 2.38
C SER A 190 4.26 7.18 1.00
N SER A 191 5.04 8.26 0.91
CA SER A 191 5.55 8.83 -0.34
C SER A 191 6.48 7.85 -1.06
N SER A 192 7.33 7.19 -0.28
CA SER A 192 8.35 6.28 -0.79
C SER A 192 7.72 5.03 -1.41
N VAL A 193 6.81 4.36 -0.71
CA VAL A 193 6.17 3.14 -1.24
C VAL A 193 5.39 3.40 -2.53
N LEU A 194 4.73 4.56 -2.65
CA LEU A 194 4.01 4.92 -3.88
C LEU A 194 4.96 5.18 -5.05
N ALA A 195 6.06 5.88 -4.82
CA ALA A 195 7.09 6.09 -5.83
C ALA A 195 7.75 4.76 -6.22
N TYR A 196 8.11 3.92 -5.26
CA TYR A 196 8.72 2.61 -5.50
C TYR A 196 7.79 1.69 -6.30
N GLU A 197 6.51 1.65 -5.92
CA GLU A 197 5.48 0.94 -6.66
C GLU A 197 5.38 1.47 -8.10
N ALA A 198 5.28 2.78 -8.26
CA ALA A 198 5.12 3.37 -9.58
C ALA A 198 6.34 3.11 -10.49
N MET A 199 7.54 3.18 -9.94
CA MET A 199 8.78 2.88 -10.66
C MET A 199 8.85 1.41 -11.06
N ARG A 200 8.37 0.48 -10.23
CA ARG A 200 8.32 -0.96 -10.57
C ARG A 200 7.22 -1.30 -11.56
N LEU A 201 6.00 -0.83 -11.35
CA LEU A 201 4.87 -1.14 -12.22
C LEU A 201 5.02 -0.55 -13.62
N THR A 202 5.79 0.52 -13.78
CA THR A 202 6.04 1.15 -15.08
C THR A 202 7.44 0.87 -15.65
N GLN A 203 8.21 -0.04 -15.04
CA GLN A 203 9.61 -0.27 -15.43
C GLN A 203 9.76 -0.73 -16.89
N GLY A 204 8.77 -1.44 -17.44
CA GLY A 204 8.76 -1.88 -18.84
C GLY A 204 8.62 -0.73 -19.84
N ALA A 205 8.13 0.44 -19.41
CA ALA A 205 8.08 1.61 -20.29
C ALA A 205 9.49 2.07 -20.71
N GLU A 206 10.51 1.85 -19.87
CA GLU A 206 11.90 2.22 -20.19
C GLU A 206 12.47 1.46 -21.38
N ASP A 207 11.90 0.30 -21.75
CA ASP A 207 12.32 -0.45 -22.94
C ASP A 207 11.87 0.25 -24.24
N LEU A 208 10.96 1.22 -24.13
CA LEU A 208 10.48 2.08 -25.21
C LEU A 208 11.14 3.48 -25.19
N ARG A 209 12.07 3.73 -24.26
CA ARG A 209 12.84 4.98 -24.24
C ARG A 209 13.76 5.02 -25.45
N ASP A 210 13.97 6.22 -25.99
CA ASP A 210 14.96 6.43 -27.05
C ASP A 210 16.34 5.91 -26.60
N ALA A 211 17.00 5.10 -27.43
CA ALA A 211 18.26 4.45 -27.10
C ALA A 211 19.41 5.44 -26.84
N SER A 212 19.29 6.70 -27.27
CA SER A 212 20.24 7.76 -26.98
C SER A 212 20.06 8.37 -25.58
N GLU A 213 18.91 8.16 -24.93
CA GLU A 213 18.64 8.65 -23.59
C GLU A 213 19.07 7.65 -22.52
N LYS A 214 19.60 8.15 -21.40
CA LYS A 214 19.91 7.33 -20.23
C LYS A 214 18.61 6.77 -19.62
N ARG A 215 18.56 5.45 -19.40
CA ARG A 215 17.50 4.79 -18.61
C ARG A 215 17.36 5.47 -17.24
N VAL A 216 16.12 5.70 -16.83
CA VAL A 216 15.80 6.37 -15.57
C VAL A 216 15.25 5.36 -14.57
N ASP A 217 15.89 5.31 -13.40
CA ASP A 217 15.44 4.54 -12.25
C ASP A 217 15.89 5.21 -10.94
N LEU A 218 15.38 4.69 -9.81
CA LEU A 218 15.80 5.09 -8.47
C LEU A 218 17.14 4.47 -8.09
N ASP A 219 17.84 5.09 -7.14
CA ASP A 219 18.88 4.41 -6.37
C ASP A 219 18.21 3.48 -5.34
N TRP A 220 18.04 2.22 -5.73
CA TRP A 220 17.45 1.20 -4.88
C TRP A 220 18.29 0.87 -3.65
N GLN A 221 19.62 1.05 -3.70
CA GLN A 221 20.46 0.84 -2.52
C GLN A 221 20.24 1.95 -1.49
N ALA A 222 20.10 3.20 -1.94
CA ALA A 222 19.71 4.31 -1.08
C ALA A 222 18.32 4.07 -0.47
N ALA A 223 17.35 3.60 -1.28
CA ALA A 223 16.03 3.21 -0.78
C ALA A 223 16.11 2.14 0.32
N GLN A 224 16.93 1.10 0.15
CA GLN A 224 17.15 0.09 1.19
C GLN A 224 17.75 0.66 2.48
N ARG A 225 18.70 1.61 2.37
CA ARG A 225 19.25 2.31 3.55
C ARG A 225 18.17 3.14 4.26
N PHE A 226 17.30 3.80 3.52
CA PHE A 226 16.15 4.53 4.08
C PHE A 226 15.22 3.58 4.84
N LEU A 227 14.81 2.48 4.22
CA LEU A 227 13.92 1.49 4.84
C LEU A 227 14.51 0.91 6.13
N ALA A 228 15.82 0.65 6.16
CA ALA A 228 16.50 0.14 7.35
C ALA A 228 16.44 1.11 8.55
N ARG A 229 16.30 2.43 8.31
CA ARG A 229 16.13 3.43 9.39
C ARG A 229 14.71 3.49 9.94
N LEU A 230 13.73 3.01 9.18
CA LEU A 230 12.31 3.03 9.58
C LEU A 230 11.85 1.73 10.24
N GLN A 231 12.58 0.64 10.03
CA GLN A 231 12.25 -0.65 10.59
C GLN A 231 12.79 -0.77 12.01
N SER A 232 11.92 -1.16 12.95
CA SER A 232 12.36 -1.49 14.30
C SER A 232 13.08 -2.84 14.31
N THR A 233 14.30 -2.86 14.81
CA THR A 233 15.14 -4.06 14.94
C THR A 233 15.38 -4.47 16.40
N ASN A 234 14.84 -3.73 17.37
CA ASN A 234 15.03 -4.02 18.78
C ASN A 234 14.22 -5.25 19.22
N ALA A 235 14.88 -6.40 19.35
CA ALA A 235 14.24 -7.66 19.75
C ALA A 235 13.61 -7.64 21.15
N ALA A 236 14.01 -6.72 22.04
CA ALA A 236 13.39 -6.56 23.35
C ALA A 236 12.01 -5.88 23.28
N ASP A 237 11.74 -5.12 22.21
CA ASP A 237 10.43 -4.52 21.96
C ASP A 237 9.59 -5.44 21.07
N THR A 238 9.03 -6.49 21.68
CA THR A 238 8.27 -7.53 20.96
C THR A 238 7.04 -6.98 20.22
N ASN A 239 6.55 -5.80 20.61
CA ASN A 239 5.42 -5.15 19.95
C ASN A 239 5.85 -4.46 18.66
N ASN A 240 7.02 -3.82 18.63
CA ASN A 240 7.50 -3.08 17.46
C ASN A 240 8.44 -3.86 16.56
N VAL A 241 9.19 -4.85 17.06
CA VAL A 241 10.24 -5.54 16.29
C VAL A 241 9.73 -6.05 14.94
N GLY A 242 10.44 -5.71 13.87
CA GLY A 242 10.09 -5.98 12.48
C GLY A 242 9.11 -4.97 11.85
N GLY A 243 8.36 -4.23 12.66
CA GLY A 243 7.41 -3.23 12.21
C GLY A 243 8.07 -1.92 11.78
N PHE A 244 7.33 -1.10 11.04
CA PHE A 244 7.81 0.15 10.46
C PHE A 244 7.08 1.38 11.02
N ILE A 245 7.81 2.50 11.06
CA ILE A 245 7.29 3.85 11.37
C ILE A 245 7.17 4.70 10.10
N TYR A 246 6.62 5.91 10.25
CA TYR A 246 6.30 6.80 9.12
C TYR A 246 7.55 7.51 8.57
N ARG A 247 8.34 8.10 9.46
CA ARG A 247 9.60 8.82 9.19
C ARG A 247 10.64 8.50 10.25
N PRO A 248 11.94 8.75 10.02
CA PRO A 248 12.98 8.47 11.00
C PRO A 248 12.73 9.09 12.38
N ASP A 249 11.99 10.19 12.44
CA ASP A 249 11.69 10.98 13.64
C ASP A 249 10.18 11.08 13.96
N GLU A 250 9.32 10.28 13.32
CA GLU A 250 7.88 10.35 13.54
C GLU A 250 7.16 9.01 13.30
N SER A 251 6.24 8.67 14.22
CA SER A 251 5.16 7.71 13.96
C SER A 251 3.80 8.39 14.06
N LYS A 252 2.90 8.08 13.13
CA LYS A 252 1.50 8.53 13.19
C LYS A 252 0.67 7.78 14.25
N ALA A 253 1.16 6.63 14.73
CA ALA A 253 0.57 5.86 15.83
C ALA A 253 1.03 6.34 17.22
N GLY A 254 1.87 7.38 17.26
CA GLY A 254 2.38 7.99 18.48
C GLY A 254 3.62 7.29 19.05
N ILE A 255 3.86 7.54 20.32
CA ILE A 255 5.00 7.03 21.10
C ILE A 255 4.52 6.04 22.17
N GLN A 256 5.41 5.17 22.63
CA GLN A 256 5.21 4.31 23.79
C GLN A 256 6.49 4.23 24.62
N THR A 257 6.37 3.84 25.89
CA THR A 257 7.53 3.48 26.72
C THR A 257 7.77 1.98 26.59
N ASN A 258 8.95 1.57 26.15
CA ASN A 258 9.30 0.15 26.01
C ASN A 258 9.61 -0.49 27.38
N VAL A 259 9.86 -1.81 27.38
CA VAL A 259 10.17 -2.59 28.60
C VAL A 259 11.45 -2.13 29.32
N GLU A 260 12.31 -1.37 28.64
CA GLU A 260 13.55 -0.80 29.18
C GLU A 260 13.34 0.63 29.73
N GLY A 261 12.10 1.13 29.74
CA GLY A 261 11.77 2.48 30.21
C GLY A 261 12.07 3.60 29.20
N ARG A 262 12.39 3.28 27.94
CA ARG A 262 12.71 4.25 26.89
C ARG A 262 11.48 4.61 26.06
N VAL A 263 11.33 5.90 25.75
CA VAL A 263 10.32 6.37 24.80
C VAL A 263 10.74 5.98 23.39
N VAL A 264 9.86 5.26 22.68
CA VAL A 264 10.07 4.78 21.31
C VAL A 264 8.84 5.08 20.45
N PHE A 265 9.04 5.19 19.14
CA PHE A 265 7.94 5.33 18.19
C PHE A 265 7.22 4.00 17.96
N ARG A 266 5.89 4.04 17.89
CA ARG A 266 5.07 2.84 17.64
C ARG A 266 5.11 2.46 16.15
N ALA A 267 5.43 1.21 15.85
CA ALA A 267 5.14 0.61 14.57
C ALA A 267 3.62 0.44 14.40
N TYR A 268 3.14 0.46 13.17
CA TYR A 268 1.71 0.31 12.88
C TYR A 268 1.44 -0.34 11.53
N GLY A 269 0.19 -0.75 11.33
CA GLY A 269 -0.21 -1.64 10.24
C GLY A 269 0.19 -1.14 8.86
N SER A 270 -0.38 -0.01 8.43
CA SER A 270 -0.17 0.49 7.08
C SER A 270 1.29 0.75 6.75
N MET A 271 2.11 1.22 7.70
CA MET A 271 3.55 1.41 7.45
C MET A 271 4.33 0.10 7.45
N THR A 272 3.96 -0.89 8.26
CA THR A 272 4.64 -2.19 8.23
C THR A 272 4.40 -2.92 6.92
N TYR A 273 3.17 -2.91 6.40
CA TYR A 273 2.89 -3.46 5.07
C TYR A 273 3.52 -2.62 3.95
N ALA A 274 3.56 -1.28 4.09
CA ALA A 274 4.28 -0.42 3.14
C ALA A 274 5.79 -0.70 3.13
N GLY A 275 6.40 -0.93 4.29
CA GLY A 275 7.80 -1.28 4.46
C GLY A 275 8.12 -2.65 3.85
N LEU A 276 7.30 -3.66 4.12
CA LEU A 276 7.41 -4.98 3.49
C LEU A 276 7.33 -4.89 1.96
N LEU A 277 6.32 -4.19 1.43
CA LEU A 277 6.17 -3.98 -0.02
C LEU A 277 7.37 -3.24 -0.61
N SER A 278 7.85 -2.20 0.09
CA SER A 278 9.01 -1.41 -0.34
C SER A 278 10.30 -2.23 -0.36
N LEU A 279 10.52 -3.13 0.60
CA LEU A 279 11.66 -4.05 0.59
C LEU A 279 11.60 -4.99 -0.63
N ILE A 280 10.43 -5.55 -0.93
CA ILE A 280 10.23 -6.41 -2.10
C ILE A 280 10.48 -5.62 -3.40
N TYR A 281 9.94 -4.41 -3.52
CA TYR A 281 10.21 -3.52 -4.66
C TYR A 281 11.67 -3.04 -4.70
N ALA A 282 12.40 -3.03 -3.60
CA ALA A 282 13.83 -2.75 -3.60
C ALA A 282 14.70 -4.01 -3.88
N ASP A 283 14.08 -5.09 -4.36
CA ASP A 283 14.71 -6.37 -4.67
C ASP A 283 15.44 -7.03 -3.48
N VAL A 284 14.92 -6.78 -2.27
CA VAL A 284 15.41 -7.46 -1.06
C VAL A 284 14.81 -8.87 -1.03
N SER A 285 15.68 -9.87 -0.89
CA SER A 285 15.28 -11.28 -0.83
C SER A 285 14.22 -11.54 0.26
N ARG A 286 13.28 -12.44 -0.03
CA ARG A 286 12.29 -12.92 0.95
C ARG A 286 12.93 -13.62 2.17
N ASP A 287 14.18 -14.08 2.01
CA ASP A 287 14.94 -14.69 3.08
C ASP A 287 15.74 -13.69 3.93
N ASP A 288 15.78 -12.42 3.53
CA ASP A 288 16.44 -11.35 4.28
C ASP A 288 15.75 -11.16 5.64
N PRO A 289 16.51 -11.02 6.75
CA PRO A 289 15.95 -10.80 8.08
C PRO A 289 14.97 -9.62 8.17
N ARG A 290 15.18 -8.56 7.36
CA ARG A 290 14.28 -7.40 7.30
C ARG A 290 12.91 -7.78 6.76
N VAL A 291 12.87 -8.55 5.67
CA VAL A 291 11.62 -9.01 5.06
C VAL A 291 10.90 -10.01 5.97
N ARG A 292 11.64 -10.98 6.52
CA ARG A 292 11.08 -11.99 7.44
C ARG A 292 10.49 -11.34 8.70
N SER A 293 11.23 -10.44 9.35
CA SER A 293 10.75 -9.78 10.56
C SER A 293 9.53 -8.87 10.32
N ALA A 294 9.45 -8.21 9.16
CA ALA A 294 8.27 -7.44 8.77
C ALA A 294 7.05 -8.33 8.57
N PHE A 295 7.21 -9.48 7.90
CA PHE A 295 6.14 -10.46 7.77
C PHE A 295 5.75 -11.05 9.12
N ASP A 296 6.71 -11.39 9.98
CA ASP A 296 6.43 -11.92 11.33
C ASP A 296 5.67 -10.89 12.19
N TRP A 297 5.96 -9.59 12.03
CA TRP A 297 5.17 -8.53 12.65
C TRP A 297 3.73 -8.56 12.14
N ALA A 298 3.54 -8.67 10.83
CA ALA A 298 2.21 -8.78 10.21
C ALA A 298 1.43 -10.01 10.71
N VAL A 299 2.11 -11.15 10.95
CA VAL A 299 1.50 -12.33 11.57
C VAL A 299 1.04 -12.06 13.00
N ARG A 300 1.88 -11.42 13.83
CA ARG A 300 1.56 -11.13 15.24
C ARG A 300 0.42 -10.13 15.40
N HIS A 301 0.30 -9.19 14.46
CA HIS A 301 -0.67 -8.09 14.48
C HIS A 301 -1.75 -8.26 13.42
N TRP A 302 -1.99 -9.49 12.94
CA TRP A 302 -2.98 -9.75 11.91
C TRP A 302 -4.39 -9.35 12.37
N THR A 303 -5.02 -8.45 11.63
CA THR A 303 -6.41 -8.04 11.78
C THR A 303 -6.88 -7.36 10.50
N LEU A 304 -8.19 -7.38 10.28
CA LEU A 304 -8.88 -6.55 9.29
C LEU A 304 -9.94 -5.66 9.94
N ASP A 305 -9.97 -5.56 11.27
CA ASP A 305 -10.94 -4.73 11.99
C ASP A 305 -10.44 -3.32 12.29
N GLU A 306 -9.13 -3.13 12.23
CA GLU A 306 -8.48 -1.83 12.33
C GLU A 306 -7.25 -1.78 11.41
N ASN A 307 -6.69 -0.59 11.23
CA ASN A 307 -5.30 -0.42 10.88
C ASN A 307 -4.48 -0.57 12.18
N PRO A 308 -3.72 -1.67 12.40
CA PRO A 308 -3.11 -1.97 13.69
C PRO A 308 -2.42 -0.78 14.34
N GLY A 309 -2.89 -0.37 15.52
CA GLY A 309 -2.34 0.75 16.29
C GLY A 309 -2.87 2.14 15.90
N MET A 310 -3.78 2.20 14.93
CA MET A 310 -4.39 3.41 14.37
C MET A 310 -5.94 3.36 14.37
N GLY A 311 -6.57 2.24 14.73
CA GLY A 311 -8.03 2.11 14.68
C GLY A 311 -8.54 2.28 13.24
N ASN A 312 -9.57 3.12 13.06
CA ASN A 312 -10.15 3.40 11.74
C ASN A 312 -9.39 4.47 10.93
N GLU A 313 -8.28 5.01 11.45
CA GLU A 313 -7.50 6.01 10.72
C GLU A 313 -6.70 5.37 9.58
N GLY A 314 -6.99 5.76 8.33
CA GLY A 314 -6.28 5.22 7.16
C GLY A 314 -6.60 3.74 6.90
N LEU A 315 -7.80 3.28 7.27
CA LEU A 315 -8.21 1.88 7.23
C LEU A 315 -8.30 1.33 5.80
N TYR A 316 -8.80 2.11 4.85
CA TYR A 316 -8.94 1.66 3.47
C TYR A 316 -7.60 1.71 2.72
N TYR A 317 -6.76 2.68 3.02
CA TYR A 317 -5.36 2.69 2.62
C TYR A 317 -4.62 1.47 3.20
N PHE A 318 -4.88 1.11 4.46
CA PHE A 318 -4.34 -0.10 5.08
C PHE A 318 -4.75 -1.36 4.31
N TYR A 319 -6.03 -1.55 3.99
CA TYR A 319 -6.46 -2.69 3.16
C TYR A 319 -5.74 -2.70 1.80
N ASN A 320 -5.61 -1.55 1.16
CA ASN A 320 -4.94 -1.45 -0.14
C ASN A 320 -3.47 -1.87 -0.07
N VAL A 321 -2.70 -1.31 0.86
CA VAL A 321 -1.26 -1.62 0.98
C VAL A 321 -1.02 -3.03 1.52
N LEU A 322 -1.86 -3.53 2.44
CA LEU A 322 -1.83 -4.91 2.93
C LEU A 322 -1.97 -5.90 1.78
N THR A 323 -2.96 -5.68 0.91
CA THR A 323 -3.25 -6.58 -0.22
C THR A 323 -2.08 -6.63 -1.19
N LYS A 324 -1.52 -5.46 -1.53
CA LYS A 324 -0.37 -5.34 -2.42
C LYS A 324 0.88 -6.00 -1.83
N ALA A 325 1.17 -5.73 -0.56
CA ALA A 325 2.29 -6.32 0.17
C ALA A 325 2.22 -7.85 0.22
N LEU A 326 1.07 -8.41 0.62
CA LEU A 326 0.90 -9.86 0.71
C LEU A 326 0.88 -10.54 -0.66
N SER A 327 0.30 -9.89 -1.67
CA SER A 327 0.37 -10.38 -3.05
C SER A 327 1.79 -10.44 -3.58
N ALA A 328 2.59 -9.38 -3.36
CA ALA A 328 4.00 -9.34 -3.76
C ALA A 328 4.86 -10.34 -2.96
N PHE A 329 4.54 -10.54 -1.68
CA PHE A 329 5.21 -11.50 -0.82
C PHE A 329 4.98 -12.95 -1.29
N GLY A 330 3.81 -13.24 -1.89
CA GLY A 330 3.56 -14.50 -2.59
C GLY A 330 3.26 -15.69 -1.67
N ARG A 331 2.81 -15.44 -0.43
CA ARG A 331 2.23 -16.47 0.44
C ARG A 331 0.73 -16.23 0.58
N ASP A 332 -0.07 -17.27 0.39
CA ASP A 332 -1.55 -17.18 0.51
C ASP A 332 -2.06 -17.43 1.95
N GLU A 333 -1.21 -17.99 2.81
CA GLU A 333 -1.53 -18.32 4.20
C GLU A 333 -0.75 -17.47 5.19
N ILE A 334 -1.45 -16.97 6.21
CA ILE A 334 -0.87 -16.30 7.37
C ILE A 334 -0.96 -17.23 8.58
N PRO A 335 0.17 -17.68 9.15
CA PRO A 335 0.18 -18.61 10.28
C PRO A 335 -0.09 -17.86 11.60
N VAL A 336 -1.33 -17.45 11.81
CA VAL A 336 -1.75 -16.76 13.04
C VAL A 336 -1.58 -17.66 14.26
N ARG A 337 -1.13 -17.10 15.39
CA ARG A 337 -0.83 -17.86 16.60
C ARG A 337 -2.11 -18.41 17.24
N GLY A 338 -2.13 -19.72 17.52
CA GLY A 338 -3.20 -20.34 18.31
C GLY A 338 -4.48 -20.67 17.53
N GLY A 339 -4.46 -20.61 16.20
CA GLY A 339 -5.58 -20.96 15.34
C GLY A 339 -5.15 -21.60 14.02
N ALA A 340 -6.12 -21.90 13.16
CA ALA A 340 -5.85 -22.32 11.79
C ALA A 340 -5.22 -21.18 10.99
N PRO A 341 -4.33 -21.47 10.01
CA PRO A 341 -3.81 -20.46 9.09
C PRO A 341 -4.94 -19.66 8.43
N VAL A 342 -4.74 -18.35 8.29
CA VAL A 342 -5.71 -17.47 7.62
C VAL A 342 -5.40 -17.41 6.14
N MET A 343 -6.37 -17.79 5.31
CA MET A 343 -6.37 -17.53 3.87
C MET A 343 -6.66 -16.05 3.63
N TRP A 344 -5.61 -15.22 3.64
CA TRP A 344 -5.77 -13.77 3.75
C TRP A 344 -6.55 -13.15 2.59
N ARG A 345 -6.42 -13.70 1.37
CA ARG A 345 -7.18 -13.25 0.19
C ARG A 345 -8.67 -13.38 0.43
N ARG A 346 -9.09 -14.55 0.93
CA ARG A 346 -10.49 -14.84 1.25
C ARG A 346 -10.99 -13.91 2.37
N ALA A 347 -10.25 -13.81 3.47
CA ALA A 347 -10.62 -12.96 4.60
C ALA A 347 -10.79 -11.49 4.20
N LEU A 348 -9.89 -10.97 3.37
CA LEU A 348 -9.96 -9.61 2.85
C LEU A 348 -11.17 -9.40 1.93
N VAL A 349 -11.40 -10.33 0.99
CA VAL A 349 -12.54 -10.24 0.06
C VAL A 349 -13.86 -10.26 0.83
N GLU A 350 -14.03 -11.20 1.77
CA GLU A 350 -15.20 -11.26 2.65
C GLU A 350 -15.38 -9.95 3.44
N LYS A 351 -14.29 -9.41 4.00
CA LYS A 351 -14.33 -8.14 4.74
C LYS A 351 -14.80 -6.99 3.84
N LEU A 352 -14.20 -6.82 2.67
CA LEU A 352 -14.54 -5.71 1.78
C LEU A 352 -15.96 -5.84 1.21
N ILE A 353 -16.42 -7.04 0.87
CA ILE A 353 -17.83 -7.27 0.47
C ILE A 353 -18.77 -6.86 1.61
N LYS A 354 -18.50 -7.30 2.85
CA LYS A 354 -19.31 -6.95 4.03
C LYS A 354 -19.34 -5.44 4.30
N LEU A 355 -18.25 -4.73 4.03
CA LEU A 355 -18.17 -3.28 4.23
C LEU A 355 -18.79 -2.46 3.10
N GLN A 356 -19.13 -3.08 1.96
CA GLN A 356 -19.70 -2.36 0.83
C GLN A 356 -21.08 -1.80 1.18
N LYS A 357 -21.23 -0.48 1.06
CA LYS A 357 -22.51 0.21 1.13
C LYS A 357 -23.19 0.11 -0.24
N ILE A 358 -24.51 -0.10 -0.24
CA ILE A 358 -25.32 -0.12 -1.46
C ILE A 358 -26.19 1.13 -1.48
N ASP A 359 -26.11 1.88 -2.59
CA ASP A 359 -26.99 2.99 -2.89
C ASP A 359 -28.38 2.42 -3.23
N GLU A 360 -29.37 2.65 -2.36
CA GLU A 360 -30.70 2.02 -2.44
C GLU A 360 -31.46 2.39 -3.74
N THR A 361 -31.13 3.53 -4.36
CA THR A 361 -31.83 3.99 -5.56
C THR A 361 -31.26 3.36 -6.81
N THR A 362 -29.93 3.23 -6.89
CA THR A 362 -29.23 2.80 -8.09
C THR A 362 -28.78 1.33 -8.04
N GLY A 363 -28.71 0.74 -6.84
CA GLY A 363 -28.08 -0.56 -6.61
C GLY A 363 -26.55 -0.54 -6.74
N HIS A 364 -25.96 0.63 -6.95
CA HIS A 364 -24.51 0.81 -7.07
C HIS A 364 -23.83 0.66 -5.69
N GLY A 365 -22.57 0.24 -5.68
CA GLY A 365 -21.83 -0.09 -4.46
C GLY A 365 -20.72 0.90 -4.18
N TYR A 366 -20.43 1.21 -2.92
CA TYR A 366 -19.30 2.08 -2.57
C TYR A 366 -18.79 1.77 -1.17
N TRP A 367 -17.64 2.34 -0.81
CA TRP A 367 -17.12 2.26 0.55
C TRP A 367 -17.04 3.65 1.16
N ALA A 368 -17.08 3.70 2.49
CA ALA A 368 -17.00 4.93 3.25
C ALA A 368 -16.24 4.66 4.55
N ASN A 369 -15.45 5.65 4.99
CA ASN A 369 -14.88 5.69 6.32
C ASN A 369 -15.51 6.84 7.12
N ASP A 370 -16.00 6.57 8.31
CA ASP A 370 -16.53 7.61 9.20
C ASP A 370 -15.40 8.46 9.82
N ASN A 371 -14.15 7.97 9.75
CA ASN A 371 -12.96 8.72 10.15
C ASN A 371 -12.31 9.39 8.92
N ASN A 372 -12.23 10.73 8.92
CA ASN A 372 -11.67 11.50 7.81
C ASN A 372 -10.15 11.72 7.86
N ARG A 373 -9.44 11.11 8.83
CA ARG A 373 -7.98 11.25 8.87
C ARG A 373 -7.37 10.66 7.60
N PHE A 374 -6.37 11.36 7.06
CA PHE A 374 -5.74 11.02 5.77
C PHE A 374 -6.71 11.04 4.58
N TRP A 375 -7.75 11.89 4.66
CA TRP A 375 -8.76 12.13 3.62
C TRP A 375 -9.70 10.95 3.37
N GLU A 376 -9.78 9.96 4.27
CA GLU A 376 -10.64 8.80 4.07
C GLU A 376 -12.15 9.06 4.22
N GLY A 377 -12.56 10.29 4.60
CA GLY A 377 -13.95 10.73 4.47
C GLY A 377 -14.36 10.97 3.02
N ASN A 378 -13.41 10.91 2.08
CA ASN A 378 -13.67 10.96 0.65
C ASN A 378 -14.08 9.57 0.12
N ASN A 379 -15.37 9.39 -0.14
CA ASN A 379 -15.92 8.12 -0.64
C ASN A 379 -15.35 7.68 -2.00
N ILE A 380 -14.93 8.61 -2.87
CA ILE A 380 -14.25 8.26 -4.14
C ILE A 380 -12.91 7.57 -3.84
N LEU A 381 -12.13 8.16 -2.93
CA LEU A 381 -10.80 7.68 -2.56
C LEU A 381 -10.87 6.26 -1.98
N VAL A 382 -11.70 6.06 -0.96
CA VAL A 382 -11.79 4.75 -0.28
C VAL A 382 -12.46 3.69 -1.15
N THR A 383 -13.38 4.08 -2.05
CA THR A 383 -13.96 3.16 -3.04
C THR A 383 -12.89 2.70 -4.03
N ALA A 384 -12.08 3.62 -4.56
CA ALA A 384 -10.99 3.26 -5.48
C ALA A 384 -9.94 2.36 -4.81
N TYR A 385 -9.56 2.64 -3.55
CA TYR A 385 -8.68 1.76 -2.77
C TYR A 385 -9.25 0.35 -2.60
N SER A 386 -10.55 0.25 -2.31
CA SER A 386 -11.24 -1.04 -2.11
C SER A 386 -11.33 -1.84 -3.41
N VAL A 387 -11.65 -1.19 -4.52
CA VAL A 387 -11.70 -1.85 -5.85
C VAL A 387 -10.32 -2.36 -6.25
N ILE A 388 -9.27 -1.54 -6.12
CA ILE A 388 -7.89 -1.97 -6.41
C ILE A 388 -7.47 -3.12 -5.49
N ALA A 389 -7.81 -3.06 -4.20
CA ALA A 389 -7.52 -4.16 -3.26
C ALA A 389 -8.21 -5.46 -3.69
N LEU A 390 -9.49 -5.41 -4.06
CA LEU A 390 -10.20 -6.59 -4.57
C LEU A 390 -9.57 -7.11 -5.88
N GLN A 391 -9.23 -6.24 -6.83
CA GLN A 391 -8.57 -6.64 -8.09
C GLN A 391 -7.24 -7.37 -7.83
N VAL A 392 -6.39 -6.80 -6.97
CA VAL A 392 -5.10 -7.40 -6.59
C VAL A 392 -5.29 -8.71 -5.81
N ALA A 393 -6.30 -8.78 -4.93
CA ALA A 393 -6.62 -10.02 -4.20
C ALA A 393 -7.02 -11.16 -5.16
N LEU A 394 -7.71 -10.83 -6.26
CA LEU A 394 -8.08 -11.76 -7.33
C LEU A 394 -6.96 -12.06 -8.33
N GLY A 395 -5.78 -11.44 -8.17
CA GLY A 395 -4.63 -11.62 -9.07
C GLY A 395 -4.78 -10.92 -10.42
N ARG A 396 -5.49 -9.79 -10.46
CA ARG A 396 -5.63 -8.91 -11.64
C ARG A 396 -4.65 -7.74 -11.61
#